data_AF-A0A1I3N8M5-F1
#
_entry.id   AF-A0A1I3N8M5-F1
#
_cell.length_a   1.000
_cell.length_b   1.000
_cell.length_c   1.000
_cell.angle_alpha   90.00
_cell.angle_beta   90.00
_cell.angle_gamma   90.00
#
_symmetry.space_group_name_H-M   'P 1'
#
loop_
_entity.id
_entity.type
_entity.pdbx_description
1 polymer ?
#
loop_
_entity_poly.entity_id
_entity_poly.type
_entity_poly.pdbx_seq_one_letter_code
_entity_poly.pdbx_strand_id
1 'polypeptide(L)'
;MNMKAVYTDEQLIKEFGERIKVNRIRSGFTQEELAKQSGVAKRTIERAEMGESIQFLNVIKLLRALGHLDSLEVLLPSLEKTPFEYIKSPKIEKRQRYRHVAEKQADYGFKWGDEE
;
A
#
# COMPACT_ATOMS: atom_id res chain seq x y z
N MET A 1 15.48 9.94 -1.58
CA MET A 1 14.60 10.93 -2.25
C MET A 1 13.24 10.93 -1.56
N ASN A 2 12.59 12.08 -1.34
CA ASN A 2 11.19 12.10 -0.85
C ASN A 2 10.25 11.77 -2.02
N MET A 3 9.42 10.74 -1.87
CA MET A 3 8.37 10.42 -2.85
C MET A 3 7.33 11.56 -2.82
N LYS A 4 7.30 12.39 -3.87
CA LYS A 4 6.33 13.47 -4.04
C LYS A 4 5.12 12.95 -4.81
N ALA A 5 3.95 13.52 -4.53
CA ALA A 5 2.69 13.16 -5.21
C ALA A 5 2.68 13.40 -6.73
N VAL A 6 3.76 13.94 -7.31
CA VAL A 6 3.91 14.25 -8.74
C VAL A 6 4.54 13.08 -9.51
N TYR A 7 5.03 12.03 -8.82
CA TYR A 7 5.65 10.89 -9.49
C TYR A 7 4.61 9.97 -10.14
N THR A 8 4.94 9.44 -11.32
CA THR A 8 4.17 8.36 -11.94
C THR A 8 4.38 7.05 -11.19
N ASP A 9 3.45 6.11 -11.33
CA ASP A 9 3.56 4.79 -10.72
C ASP A 9 4.86 4.07 -11.11
N GLU A 10 5.27 4.18 -12.38
CA GLU A 10 6.52 3.62 -12.88
C GLU A 10 7.75 4.22 -12.19
N GLN A 11 7.75 5.54 -11.96
CA GLN A 11 8.84 6.21 -11.24
C GLN A 11 8.91 5.76 -9.78
N LEU A 12 7.77 5.55 -9.14
CA LEU A 12 7.70 5.05 -7.76
C LEU A 12 8.19 3.60 -7.65
N ILE A 13 7.77 2.73 -8.57
CA ILE A 13 8.23 1.34 -8.61
C ILE A 13 9.74 1.28 -8.85
N LYS A 14 10.27 2.10 -9.77
CA LYS A 14 11.70 2.17 -10.05
C LYS A 14 12.53 2.63 -8.85
N GLU A 15 12.10 3.69 -8.18
CA GLU A 15 12.76 4.15 -6.95
C GLU A 15 12.67 3.10 -5.83
N PHE A 16 11.54 2.42 -5.69
CA PHE A 16 11.40 1.33 -4.71
C PHE A 16 12.32 0.14 -5.03
N GLY A 17 12.44 -0.22 -6.31
CA GLY A 17 13.37 -1.25 -6.79
C GLY A 17 14.82 -0.94 -6.47
N GLU A 18 15.26 0.30 -6.71
CA GLU A 18 16.62 0.74 -6.34
C GLU A 18 16.85 0.68 -4.83
N ARG A 19 15.85 1.00 -4.00
CA ARG A 19 15.97 0.83 -2.54
C ARG A 19 16.12 -0.62 -2.13
N ILE A 20 15.40 -1.55 -2.76
CA ILE A 20 15.57 -2.99 -2.52
C ILE A 20 17.02 -3.40 -2.83
N LYS A 21 17.53 -2.98 -4.00
CA LYS A 21 18.90 -3.27 -4.44
C LYS A 21 19.94 -2.76 -3.46
N VAL A 22 19.82 -1.49 -3.03
CA VAL A 22 20.74 -0.89 -2.07
C VAL A 22 20.72 -1.63 -0.73
N ASN A 23 19.53 -1.98 -0.21
CA ASN A 23 19.44 -2.74 1.03
C ASN A 23 20.03 -4.15 0.89
N ARG A 24 19.76 -4.85 -0.23
CA ARG A 24 20.38 -6.16 -0.50
C ARG A 24 21.91 -6.08 -0.46
N ILE A 25 22.51 -5.10 -1.15
CA ILE A 25 23.96 -4.92 -1.19
C ILE A 25 24.51 -4.60 0.20
N ARG A 26 23.83 -3.74 0.97
CA ARG A 26 24.23 -3.40 2.35
C ARG A 26 24.16 -4.60 3.29
N SER A 27 23.20 -5.50 3.08
CA SER A 27 23.10 -6.76 3.81
C SER A 27 24.09 -7.83 3.32
N GLY A 28 24.95 -7.53 2.34
CA GLY A 28 25.97 -8.45 1.84
C GLY A 28 25.44 -9.60 0.98
N PHE A 29 24.19 -9.50 0.49
CA PHE A 29 23.59 -10.57 -0.31
C PHE A 29 23.80 -10.37 -1.81
N THR A 30 24.16 -11.45 -2.51
CA THR A 30 23.92 -11.60 -3.94
C THR A 30 22.41 -11.74 -4.20
N GLN A 31 21.97 -11.54 -5.45
CA GLN A 31 20.58 -11.79 -5.83
C GLN A 31 20.18 -13.26 -5.62
N GLU A 32 21.13 -14.18 -5.82
CA GLU A 32 20.93 -15.63 -5.60
C GLU A 32 20.75 -15.96 -4.12
N GLU A 33 21.54 -15.35 -3.24
CA GLU A 33 21.40 -15.54 -1.79
C GLU A 33 20.10 -14.94 -1.27
N LEU A 34 19.72 -13.76 -1.72
CA LEU A 34 18.43 -13.17 -1.36
C LEU A 34 17.26 -14.02 -1.89
N ALA A 35 17.39 -14.63 -3.08
CA ALA A 35 16.39 -15.56 -3.61
C ALA A 35 16.19 -16.76 -2.68
N LYS A 36 17.30 -17.37 -2.25
CA LYS A 36 17.29 -18.50 -1.31
C LYS A 36 16.68 -18.10 0.04
N GLN A 37 17.09 -16.96 0.59
CA GLN A 37 16.64 -16.49 1.91
C GLN A 37 15.15 -16.10 1.91
N SER A 38 14.66 -15.46 0.83
CA SER A 38 13.28 -14.98 0.73
C SER A 38 12.30 -16.02 0.18
N GLY A 39 12.79 -17.09 -0.46
CA GLY A 39 11.95 -18.03 -1.20
C GLY A 39 11.25 -17.38 -2.40
N VAL A 40 11.88 -16.36 -3.00
CA VAL A 40 11.44 -15.66 -4.22
C VAL A 40 12.40 -16.04 -5.34
N ALA A 41 11.88 -16.29 -6.55
CA ALA A 41 12.73 -16.62 -7.69
C ALA A 41 13.71 -15.46 -8.00
N LYS A 42 14.97 -15.79 -8.30
CA LYS A 42 16.01 -14.80 -8.64
C LYS A 42 15.57 -13.81 -9.71
N ARG A 43 14.92 -14.30 -10.77
CA ARG A 43 14.38 -13.46 -11.86
C ARG A 43 13.37 -12.43 -11.36
N THR A 44 12.57 -12.74 -10.33
CA THR A 44 11.64 -11.79 -9.72
C THR A 44 12.39 -10.70 -8.94
N ILE A 45 13.51 -11.03 -8.30
CA ILE A 45 14.38 -10.04 -7.63
C ILE A 45 15.02 -9.13 -8.67
N GLU A 46 15.56 -9.68 -9.76
CA GLU A 46 16.12 -8.89 -10.86
C GLU A 46 15.10 -7.89 -11.42
N ARG A 47 13.88 -8.35 -11.69
CA ARG A 47 12.77 -7.50 -12.15
C ARG A 47 12.41 -6.41 -11.14
N ALA A 48 12.32 -6.76 -9.86
CA ALA A 48 12.06 -5.79 -8.81
C ALA A 48 13.15 -4.70 -8.76
N GLU A 49 14.43 -5.09 -8.83
CA GLU A 49 15.58 -4.16 -8.84
C GLU A 49 15.68 -3.33 -10.12
N MET A 50 15.11 -3.79 -11.24
CA MET A 50 15.00 -3.03 -12.48
C MET A 50 13.82 -2.03 -12.48
N GLY A 51 12.98 -2.06 -11.45
CA GLY A 51 11.80 -1.19 -11.36
C GLY A 51 10.58 -1.73 -12.08
N GLU A 52 10.47 -3.05 -12.26
CA GLU A 52 9.25 -3.67 -12.75
C GLU A 52 8.28 -4.02 -11.62
N SER A 53 6.98 -4.03 -11.95
CA SER A 53 5.94 -4.46 -11.02
C SER A 53 6.08 -5.95 -10.69
N ILE A 54 6.04 -6.25 -9.40
CA ILE A 54 6.02 -7.61 -8.85
C ILE A 54 4.82 -7.77 -7.93
N GLN A 55 4.39 -9.03 -7.72
CA GLN A 55 3.32 -9.31 -6.78
C GLN A 55 3.69 -8.84 -5.36
N PHE A 56 2.74 -8.23 -4.66
CA PHE A 56 2.95 -7.71 -3.32
C PHE A 56 3.42 -8.78 -2.31
N LEU A 57 2.97 -10.04 -2.47
CA LEU A 57 3.47 -11.16 -1.68
C LEU A 57 5.00 -11.30 -1.76
N ASN A 58 5.59 -11.08 -2.94
CA ASN A 58 7.04 -11.13 -3.11
C ASN A 58 7.71 -9.93 -2.43
N VAL A 59 7.09 -8.75 -2.44
CA VAL A 59 7.56 -7.59 -1.67
C VAL A 59 7.61 -7.92 -0.18
N ILE A 60 6.55 -8.50 0.39
CA ILE A 60 6.51 -8.92 1.80
C ILE A 60 7.65 -9.92 2.11
N LYS A 61 7.87 -10.92 1.24
CA LYS A 61 8.93 -11.91 1.40
C LYS A 61 10.33 -11.27 1.37
N LEU A 62 10.57 -10.33 0.45
CA LEU A 62 11.84 -9.62 0.36
C LEU A 62 12.07 -8.73 1.58
N LEU A 63 11.06 -7.97 2.02
CA LEU A 63 11.14 -7.16 3.23
C LEU A 63 11.45 -8.02 4.47
N ARG A 64 10.83 -9.21 4.58
CA ARG A 64 11.14 -10.15 5.67
C ARG A 64 12.59 -10.64 5.61
N ALA A 65 13.07 -11.03 4.43
CA ALA A 65 14.45 -11.51 4.28
C ALA A 65 15.49 -10.41 4.53
N LEU A 66 15.15 -9.15 4.25
CA LEU A 66 16.00 -7.98 4.48
C LEU A 66 15.85 -7.39 5.90
N GLY A 67 14.97 -7.93 6.75
CA GLY A 67 14.77 -7.43 8.12
C GLY A 67 13.96 -6.13 8.22
N HIS A 68 13.13 -5.82 7.22
CA HIS A 68 12.34 -4.59 7.12
C HIS A 68 10.83 -4.83 7.18
N LEU A 69 10.37 -5.97 7.70
CA LEU A 69 8.94 -6.32 7.72
C LEU A 69 8.11 -5.31 8.52
N ASP A 70 8.65 -4.82 9.64
CA ASP A 70 7.99 -3.87 10.55
C ASP A 70 7.67 -2.53 9.86
N SER A 71 8.35 -2.21 8.75
CA SER A 71 8.05 -1.04 7.93
C SER A 71 6.62 -1.03 7.39
N LEU A 72 5.97 -2.19 7.30
CA LEU A 72 4.57 -2.28 6.88
C LEU A 72 3.61 -1.62 7.88
N GLU A 73 3.94 -1.60 9.17
CA GLU A 73 3.14 -0.91 10.19
C GLU A 73 3.20 0.60 10.00
N VAL A 74 4.35 1.13 9.55
CA VAL A 74 4.49 2.56 9.23
C VAL A 74 3.81 2.90 7.90
N LEU A 75 3.89 1.99 6.92
CA LEU A 75 3.29 2.16 5.60
C LEU A 75 1.76 2.26 5.70
N LEU A 76 1.15 1.37 6.48
CA LEU A 76 -0.28 1.33 6.68
C LEU A 76 -0.57 1.02 8.16
N PRO A 77 -0.62 2.05 9.02
CA PRO A 77 -0.82 1.84 10.45
C PRO A 77 -2.17 1.20 10.71
N SER A 78 -2.21 0.26 11.66
CA SER A 78 -3.47 -0.25 12.17
C SER A 78 -4.25 0.92 12.76
N LEU A 79 -5.51 1.05 12.37
CA LEU A 79 -6.43 1.93 13.07
C LEU A 79 -6.54 1.38 14.50
N GLU A 80 -6.01 2.09 15.48
CA GLU A 80 -6.19 1.72 16.89
C GLU A 80 -7.69 1.54 17.16
N LYS A 81 -8.02 0.50 17.92
CA LYS A 81 -9.41 0.27 18.32
C LYS A 81 -9.87 1.48 19.13
N THR A 82 -10.91 2.16 18.65
CA THR A 82 -11.49 3.26 19.41
C THR A 82 -11.99 2.72 20.76
N PRO A 83 -12.02 3.52 21.85
CA PRO A 83 -12.54 3.06 23.16
C PRO A 83 -13.93 2.40 23.09
N PHE A 84 -14.74 2.76 22.09
CA PHE A 84 -16.04 2.15 21.80
C PHE A 84 -16.00 0.72 21.23
N GLU A 85 -14.88 0.30 20.63
CA GLU A 85 -14.71 -1.06 20.09
C GLU A 85 -14.41 -2.09 21.19
N TYR A 86 -13.82 -1.67 22.31
CA TYR A 86 -13.63 -2.54 23.49
C TYR A 86 -14.95 -2.88 24.19
N ILE A 87 -15.98 -2.03 24.04
CA ILE A 87 -17.29 -2.20 24.67
C ILE A 87 -18.19 -3.18 23.88
N LYS A 88 -17.84 -3.51 22.62
CA LYS A 88 -18.62 -4.44 21.79
C LYS A 88 -18.07 -5.87 21.86
N SER A 89 -18.54 -6.64 22.84
CA SER A 89 -18.49 -8.11 22.84
C SER A 89 -19.41 -8.70 21.74
N PRO A 90 -19.28 -9.99 21.37
CA PRO A 90 -19.44 -10.50 20.01
C PRO A 90 -20.90 -10.52 19.55
N LYS A 91 -21.37 -9.44 18.93
CA LYS A 91 -22.63 -9.46 18.18
C LYS A 91 -22.43 -8.79 16.84
N ILE A 92 -22.15 -9.65 15.86
CA ILE A 92 -22.36 -9.47 14.42
C ILE A 92 -21.78 -8.16 13.90
N GLU A 93 -20.54 -8.22 13.39
CA GLU A 93 -19.98 -7.16 12.56
C GLU A 93 -20.86 -6.96 11.32
N LYS A 94 -21.83 -6.05 11.42
CA LYS A 94 -22.52 -5.54 10.25
C LYS A 94 -21.47 -4.82 9.42
N ARG A 95 -21.16 -5.36 8.23
CA ARG A 95 -20.29 -4.73 7.22
C ARG A 95 -20.63 -3.23 7.14
N GLN A 96 -19.73 -2.38 7.64
CA GLN A 96 -19.87 -0.94 7.49
C GLN A 96 -19.56 -0.60 6.04
N ARG A 97 -20.58 -0.24 5.27
CA ARG A 97 -20.40 0.30 3.92
C ARG A 97 -20.05 1.77 4.07
N TYR A 98 -18.87 2.17 3.58
CA TYR A 98 -18.57 3.59 3.41
C TYR A 98 -19.54 4.14 2.37
N ARG A 99 -20.41 5.09 2.78
CA ARG A 99 -21.35 5.75 1.88
C ARG A 99 -20.72 7.08 1.50
N HIS A 100 -20.46 7.30 0.21
CA HIS A 100 -20.16 8.64 -0.27
C HIS A 100 -21.36 9.53 0.09
N VAL A 101 -21.15 10.50 0.97
CA VAL A 101 -22.10 11.58 1.16
C VAL A 101 -21.97 12.44 -0.09
N ALA A 102 -22.92 12.32 -1.01
CA ALA A 102 -23.02 13.27 -2.10
C ALA A 102 -23.20 14.65 -1.46
N GLU A 103 -22.31 15.59 -1.77
CA GLU A 103 -22.55 16.99 -1.46
C GLU A 103 -23.89 17.34 -2.08
N LYS A 104 -24.89 17.61 -1.23
CA LYS A 104 -26.15 18.18 -1.69
C LYS A 104 -25.77 19.52 -2.31
N GLN A 105 -25.80 19.60 -3.63
CA GLN A 105 -25.90 20.88 -4.31
C GLN A 105 -27.07 21.59 -3.63
N ALA A 106 -26.78 22.74 -3.00
CA ALA A 106 -27.81 23.58 -2.44
C ALA A 106 -28.80 23.86 -3.56
N ASP A 107 -30.02 23.35 -3.40
CA ASP A 107 -31.12 23.53 -4.33
C ASP A 107 -31.46 25.02 -4.35
N TYR A 108 -30.78 25.77 -5.23
CA TYR A 108 -31.17 27.12 -5.56
C TYR A 108 -32.45 26.98 -6.36
N GLY A 109 -33.57 27.13 -5.63
CA GLY A 109 -34.95 26.97 -6.06
C GLY A 109 -35.18 27.27 -7.54
N PHE A 110 -35.15 26.20 -8.33
CA PHE A 110 -35.64 26.25 -9.68
C PHE A 110 -37.19 26.24 -9.61
N LYS A 111 -37.83 27.36 -9.94
CA LYS A 111 -39.29 27.41 -10.16
C LYS A 111 -39.55 27.41 -11.67
N TRP A 112 -39.96 26.26 -12.20
CA TRP A 112 -40.66 26.17 -13.48
C TRP A 112 -42.06 26.75 -13.27
N GLY A 113 -42.38 27.84 -13.95
CA GLY A 113 -43.75 28.31 -14.12
C GLY A 113 -44.25 27.76 -15.45
N ASP A 114 -45.23 26.86 -15.39
CA ASP A 114 -46.15 26.63 -16.48
C ASP A 114 -47.52 27.21 -16.09
N GLU A 115 -48.23 27.73 -17.09
CA GLU A 115 -49.56 28.41 -17.12
C GLU A 115 -49.48 29.93 -16.97
N GLU A 116 -49.68 30.75 -18.02
CA GLU A 116 -50.54 30.65 -19.22
C GLU A 116 -49.82 30.79 -20.57
#